data_AF-A0A2G9UKK7-F1
#
_entry.id   AF-A0A2G9UKK7-F1
#
_cell.length_a   1.000
_cell.length_b   1.000
_cell.length_c   1.000
_cell.angle_alpha   90.00
_cell.angle_beta   90.00
_cell.angle_gamma   90.00
#
_symmetry.space_group_name_H-M   'P 1'
#
loop_
_entity.id
_entity.type
_entity.pdbx_description
1 polymer ?
#
loop_
_entity_poly.entity_id
_entity_poly.type
_entity_poly.pdbx_seq_one_letter_code
_entity_poly.pdbx_strand_id
1 'polypeptide(L)'
;MRKKILVLDLDETLIHSHHDGVIRPMVKPGTPSDFTIKVVIDRHPVRFSVHARPHVDYFLSVVSQWFDLVVFTASMEVYGTHVADKLDNGRGILNRRYFRQHCTMDYGGYTKDLSAIHQDLSSIFILDNSPGAYRKFPRK
;
A
#
# COMPACT_ATOMS: atom_id res chain seq x y z
N MET A 1 14.99 16.94 -15.61
CA MET A 1 15.39 16.21 -14.39
C MET A 1 14.65 14.88 -14.37
N ARG A 2 15.30 13.79 -13.93
CA ARG A 2 14.65 12.48 -13.79
C ARG A 2 13.70 12.50 -12.60
N LYS A 3 12.48 11.97 -12.73
CA LYS A 3 11.56 11.83 -11.59
C LYS A 3 12.22 10.94 -10.52
N LYS A 4 12.03 11.30 -9.25
CA LYS A 4 12.38 10.43 -8.12
C LYS A 4 11.29 9.38 -7.93
N ILE A 5 11.55 8.35 -7.14
CA ILE A 5 10.61 7.26 -6.87
C ILE A 5 9.94 7.52 -5.53
N LEU A 6 8.61 7.44 -5.49
CA LEU A 6 7.83 7.47 -4.27
C LEU A 6 7.20 6.10 -4.02
N VAL A 7 7.71 5.42 -3.00
CA VAL A 7 7.22 4.13 -2.53
C VAL A 7 6.07 4.36 -1.57
N LEU A 8 4.91 3.79 -1.87
CA LEU A 8 3.66 3.98 -1.15
C LEU A 8 3.23 2.66 -0.53
N ASP A 9 3.03 2.66 0.78
CA ASP A 9 2.28 1.60 1.45
C ASP A 9 0.76 1.76 1.25
N LEU A 10 -0.02 0.70 1.51
CA LEU A 10 -1.47 0.70 1.32
C LEU A 10 -2.24 0.84 2.64
N ASP A 11 -2.24 -0.21 3.47
CA ASP A 11 -3.05 -0.32 4.68
C ASP A 11 -2.56 0.65 5.77
N GLU A 12 -3.48 1.41 6.37
CA GLU A 12 -3.20 2.53 7.29
C GLU A 12 -2.35 3.67 6.71
N THR A 13 -2.10 3.66 5.38
CA THR A 13 -1.35 4.70 4.68
C THR A 13 -2.21 5.41 3.64
N LEU A 14 -2.73 4.69 2.64
CA LEU A 14 -3.63 5.21 1.60
C LEU A 14 -5.08 4.74 1.80
N ILE A 15 -5.27 3.63 2.50
CA ILE A 15 -6.58 3.03 2.77
C ILE A 15 -6.61 2.47 4.19
N HIS A 16 -7.81 2.16 4.67
CA HIS A 16 -8.06 1.28 5.80
C HIS A 16 -9.00 0.17 5.36
N SER A 17 -8.77 -1.08 5.77
CA SER A 17 -9.68 -2.18 5.43
C SER A 17 -9.92 -3.13 6.60
N HIS A 18 -11.06 -3.81 6.55
CA HIS A 18 -11.39 -4.91 7.44
C HIS A 18 -12.11 -6.01 6.66
N HIS A 19 -11.98 -7.25 7.11
CA HIS A 19 -12.68 -8.39 6.52
C HIS A 19 -13.85 -8.84 7.40
N ASP A 20 -14.81 -9.52 6.76
CA ASP A 20 -16.00 -10.07 7.43
C ASP A 20 -15.59 -10.88 8.68
N GLY A 21 -16.25 -10.63 9.81
CA GLY A 21 -16.02 -11.32 11.08
C GLY A 21 -15.08 -10.63 12.06
N VAL A 22 -14.39 -9.55 11.68
CA VAL A 22 -13.56 -8.75 12.58
C VAL A 22 -14.19 -7.38 12.82
N ILE A 23 -14.79 -7.19 14.01
CA ILE A 23 -15.25 -5.88 14.46
C ILE A 23 -14.02 -5.03 14.79
N ARG A 24 -13.80 -3.93 14.06
CA ARG A 24 -12.77 -2.93 14.42
C ARG A 24 -13.45 -1.63 14.87
N PRO A 25 -13.21 -1.18 16.12
CA PRO A 25 -13.85 0.01 16.68
C PRO A 25 -13.39 1.34 16.05
N MET A 26 -12.39 1.30 15.15
CA MET A 26 -11.81 2.50 14.53
C MET A 26 -12.69 3.11 13.42
N VAL A 27 -13.67 2.36 12.92
CA VAL A 27 -14.67 2.87 11.98
C VAL A 27 -15.99 3.06 12.73
N LYS A 28 -16.56 4.26 12.68
CA LYS A 28 -17.86 4.53 13.31
C LYS A 28 -18.90 3.55 12.74
N PRO A 29 -19.68 2.85 13.58
CA PRO A 29 -20.73 1.96 13.11
C PRO A 29 -21.65 2.67 12.10
N GLY A 30 -21.95 2.00 10.99
CA GLY A 30 -22.78 2.55 9.91
C GLY A 30 -22.02 3.41 8.89
N THR A 31 -20.70 3.61 9.03
CA THR A 31 -19.90 4.26 7.97
C THR A 31 -19.81 3.33 6.76
N PRO A 32 -20.30 3.73 5.58
CA PRO A 32 -20.19 2.91 4.38
C PRO A 32 -18.73 2.81 3.93
N SER A 33 -18.35 1.65 3.40
CA SER A 33 -17.07 1.49 2.71
C SER A 33 -17.10 2.18 1.35
N ASP A 34 -15.98 2.77 0.93
CA ASP A 34 -15.84 3.38 -0.40
C ASP A 34 -15.86 2.32 -1.51
N PHE A 35 -15.29 1.14 -1.25
CA PHE A 35 -15.40 -0.01 -2.14
C PHE A 35 -15.19 -1.33 -1.39
N THR A 36 -15.59 -2.42 -2.04
CA THR A 36 -15.43 -3.78 -1.53
C THR A 36 -14.53 -4.59 -2.46
N ILE A 37 -13.64 -5.38 -1.87
CA ILE A 37 -12.80 -6.37 -2.57
C ILE A 37 -13.25 -7.76 -2.15
N LYS A 38 -13.34 -8.68 -3.11
CA LYS A 38 -13.62 -10.10 -2.86
C LYS A 38 -12.47 -10.90 -3.45
N VAL A 39 -11.76 -11.64 -2.60
CA VAL A 39 -10.62 -12.48 -2.99
C VAL A 39 -10.77 -13.87 -2.43
N VAL A 40 -10.10 -14.86 -3.03
CA VAL A 40 -10.04 -16.22 -2.49
C VAL A 40 -8.68 -16.39 -1.81
N ILE A 41 -8.70 -16.70 -0.51
CA ILE A 41 -7.52 -16.95 0.30
C ILE A 41 -7.65 -18.38 0.81
N ASP A 42 -6.67 -19.24 0.51
CA ASP A 42 -6.68 -20.66 0.91
C ASP A 42 -8.01 -21.36 0.60
N ARG A 43 -8.56 -21.13 -0.60
CA ARG A 43 -9.85 -21.64 -1.09
C ARG A 43 -11.10 -21.07 -0.41
N HIS A 44 -10.95 -20.10 0.49
CA HIS A 44 -12.07 -19.45 1.16
C HIS A 44 -12.29 -18.04 0.57
N PRO A 45 -13.52 -17.70 0.14
CA PRO A 45 -13.82 -16.34 -0.29
C PRO A 45 -13.82 -15.41 0.93
N VAL A 46 -13.01 -14.36 0.85
CA VAL A 46 -12.90 -13.31 1.86
C VAL A 46 -13.31 -11.98 1.24
N ARG A 47 -14.20 -11.28 1.92
CA ARG A 47 -14.63 -9.93 1.56
C ARG A 47 -13.91 -8.92 2.44
N PHE A 48 -13.36 -7.89 1.81
CA PHE A 48 -12.76 -6.73 2.46
C PHE A 48 -13.60 -5.49 2.18
N SER A 49 -14.04 -4.83 3.25
CA SER A 49 -14.63 -3.49 3.22
C SER A 49 -13.49 -2.48 3.34
N VAL A 50 -13.34 -1.62 2.32
CA VAL A 50 -12.20 -0.70 2.22
C VAL A 50 -12.69 0.74 2.31
N HIS A 51 -12.03 1.52 3.15
CA HIS A 51 -12.18 2.95 3.29
C HIS A 51 -10.95 3.63 2.71
N ALA A 52 -11.14 4.50 1.73
CA ALA A 52 -10.08 5.29 1.14
C ALA A 52 -9.71 6.43 2.08
N ARG A 53 -8.41 6.75 2.19
CA ARG A 53 -7.99 7.93 2.93
C ARG A 53 -8.58 9.17 2.24
N PRO A 54 -9.16 10.13 2.99
CA PRO A 54 -9.68 11.35 2.39
C PRO A 54 -8.65 12.01 1.48
N HIS A 55 -9.08 12.41 0.29
CA HIS A 55 -8.25 13.03 -0.75
C HIS A 55 -7.18 12.12 -1.37
N VAL A 56 -7.24 10.79 -1.22
CA VAL A 56 -6.24 9.88 -1.82
C VAL A 56 -6.13 10.02 -3.34
N ASP A 57 -7.25 10.20 -4.04
CA ASP A 57 -7.22 10.35 -5.50
C ASP A 57 -6.55 11.66 -5.95
N TYR A 58 -6.84 12.76 -5.24
CA TYR A 58 -6.17 14.04 -5.46
C TYR A 58 -4.67 13.92 -5.17
N PHE A 59 -4.31 13.30 -4.04
CA PHE A 59 -2.92 13.04 -3.69
C PHE A 59 -2.19 12.30 -4.81
N LEU A 60 -2.72 11.14 -5.25
CA LEU A 60 -2.11 10.33 -6.32
C LEU A 60 -2.02 11.09 -7.65
N SER A 61 -3.03 11.89 -8.00
CA SER A 61 -3.03 12.74 -9.20
C SER A 61 -1.94 13.81 -9.17
N VAL A 62 -1.63 14.35 -8.00
CA VAL A 62 -0.58 15.35 -7.83
C VAL A 62 0.80 14.70 -7.79
N VAL A 63 1.01 13.68 -6.95
CA VAL A 63 2.36 13.11 -6.76
C VAL A 63 2.86 12.33 -7.98
N SER A 64 1.97 11.74 -8.78
CA SER A 64 2.35 11.06 -10.04
C SER A 64 2.94 12.01 -11.10
N GLN A 65 2.66 13.31 -10.99
CA GLN A 65 3.29 14.32 -11.86
C GLN A 65 4.76 14.54 -11.48
N TRP A 66 5.14 14.30 -10.22
CA TRP A 66 6.46 14.60 -9.66
C TRP A 66 7.33 13.35 -9.51
N PHE A 67 6.71 12.20 -9.24
CA PHE A 67 7.38 10.95 -8.90
C PHE A 67 6.91 9.78 -9.78
N ASP A 68 7.80 8.81 -9.94
CA ASP A 68 7.41 7.46 -10.37
C ASP A 68 6.90 6.72 -9.14
N LEU A 69 5.63 6.32 -9.15
CA LEU A 69 5.00 5.69 -7.99
C LEU A 69 5.24 4.18 -7.99
N VAL A 70 5.53 3.63 -6.80
CA VAL A 70 5.70 2.20 -6.58
C VAL A 70 4.86 1.82 -5.37
N VAL A 71 3.98 0.83 -5.52
CA VAL A 71 3.30 0.21 -4.38
C VAL A 71 4.27 -0.77 -3.74
N PHE A 72 4.52 -0.64 -2.44
CA PHE A 72 5.19 -1.69 -1.67
C PHE A 72 4.38 -1.89 -0.40
N THR A 73 3.72 -3.03 -0.25
CA THR A 73 2.85 -3.35 0.89
C THR A 73 3.25 -4.67 1.55
N ALA A 74 3.05 -4.77 2.86
CA ALA A 74 3.19 -6.02 3.60
C ALA A 74 1.96 -6.94 3.47
N SER A 75 1.00 -6.59 2.62
CA SER A 75 -0.21 -7.38 2.35
C SER A 75 0.00 -8.41 1.24
N MET A 76 -0.90 -9.40 1.18
CA MET A 76 -0.86 -10.45 0.14
C MET A 76 -1.13 -9.85 -1.23
N GLU A 77 -0.46 -10.37 -2.25
CA GLU A 77 -0.58 -9.92 -3.63
C GLU A 77 -2.02 -9.91 -4.13
N VAL A 78 -2.79 -10.98 -3.87
CA VAL A 78 -4.18 -11.05 -4.33
C VAL A 78 -5.01 -9.87 -3.83
N TYR A 79 -4.85 -9.49 -2.56
CA TYR A 79 -5.55 -8.33 -1.98
C TYR A 79 -4.96 -7.00 -2.48
N GLY A 80 -3.63 -6.86 -2.38
CA GLY A 80 -2.92 -5.62 -2.69
C GLY A 80 -3.09 -5.20 -4.15
N THR A 81 -3.13 -6.16 -5.08
CA THR A 81 -3.41 -5.91 -6.49
C THR A 81 -4.79 -5.31 -6.69
N HIS A 82 -5.84 -5.87 -6.09
CA HIS A 82 -7.19 -5.32 -6.21
C HIS A 82 -7.32 -3.92 -5.59
N VAL A 83 -6.67 -3.65 -4.46
CA VAL A 83 -6.63 -2.30 -3.87
C VAL A 83 -5.93 -1.34 -4.83
N ALA A 84 -4.74 -1.70 -5.30
CA ALA A 84 -3.95 -0.86 -6.19
C ALA A 84 -4.70 -0.56 -7.50
N ASP A 85 -5.40 -1.54 -8.08
CA ASP A 85 -6.22 -1.32 -9.28
C ASP A 85 -7.37 -0.35 -9.03
N LYS A 86 -8.03 -0.45 -7.87
CA LYS A 86 -9.10 0.47 -7.48
C LYS A 86 -8.60 1.90 -7.28
N LEU A 87 -7.44 2.06 -6.65
CA LEU A 87 -6.80 3.37 -6.45
C LEU A 87 -6.23 3.93 -7.76
N ASP A 88 -5.68 3.09 -8.63
CA ASP A 88 -5.11 3.49 -9.91
C ASP A 88 -6.18 4.00 -10.87
N ASN A 89 -7.37 3.38 -10.86
CA ASN A 89 -8.51 3.74 -11.70
C ASN A 89 -8.16 3.80 -13.20
N GLY A 90 -7.29 2.89 -13.66
CA GLY A 90 -6.90 2.76 -15.07
C GLY A 90 -5.91 3.82 -15.56
N ARG A 91 -5.32 4.62 -14.67
CA ARG A 91 -4.31 5.64 -15.03
C ARG A 91 -2.94 5.03 -15.33
N GLY A 92 -2.66 3.82 -14.86
CA GLY A 92 -1.38 3.14 -15.03
C GLY A 92 -0.24 3.76 -14.21
N ILE A 93 -0.55 4.52 -13.16
CA ILE A 93 0.43 5.18 -12.27
C ILE A 93 0.93 4.24 -11.16
N LEU A 94 0.20 3.17 -10.82
CA LEU A 94 0.56 2.19 -9.79
C LEU A 94 0.98 0.82 -10.35
N ASN A 95 1.57 0.74 -11.55
CA ASN A 95 1.90 -0.54 -12.19
C ASN A 95 3.08 -1.31 -11.56
N ARG A 96 4.00 -0.61 -10.87
CA ARG A 96 5.13 -1.23 -10.17
C ARG A 96 4.71 -1.58 -8.74
N ARG A 97 4.67 -2.88 -8.42
CA ARG A 97 4.08 -3.37 -7.18
C ARG A 97 4.95 -4.44 -6.52
N TYR A 98 5.12 -4.31 -5.21
CA TYR A 98 5.81 -5.25 -4.34
C TYR A 98 4.89 -5.59 -3.17
N PHE A 99 4.68 -6.88 -2.96
CA PHE A 99 3.80 -7.42 -1.92
C PHE A 99 4.58 -8.15 -0.82
N ARG A 100 3.87 -8.76 0.13
CA ARG A 100 4.43 -9.47 1.29
C ARG A 100 5.59 -10.41 0.97
N GLN A 101 5.54 -11.15 -0.14
CA GLN A 101 6.61 -12.09 -0.52
C GLN A 101 7.95 -11.40 -0.84
N HIS A 102 7.93 -10.09 -1.10
CA HIS A 102 9.13 -9.27 -1.34
C HIS A 102 9.63 -8.58 -0.05
N CYS A 103 8.89 -8.68 1.06
CA CYS A 103 9.33 -8.19 2.35
C CYS A 103 10.27 -9.21 3.01
N THR A 104 11.15 -8.72 3.88
CA THR A 104 11.87 -9.57 4.84
C THR A 104 11.10 -9.58 6.15
N MET A 105 10.75 -10.76 6.67
CA MET A 105 10.19 -10.88 8.01
C MET A 105 11.32 -10.76 9.04
N ASP A 106 11.24 -9.77 9.93
CA ASP A 106 12.28 -9.47 10.92
C ASP A 106 11.66 -8.84 12.18
N TYR A 107 12.14 -9.24 13.36
CA TYR A 107 11.64 -8.81 14.68
C TYR A 107 10.10 -8.75 14.79
N GLY A 108 9.39 -9.75 14.26
CA GLY A 108 7.93 -9.82 14.33
C GLY A 108 7.18 -8.86 13.39
N GLY A 109 7.86 -8.20 12.46
CA GLY A 109 7.26 -7.34 11.44
C GLY A 109 7.83 -7.59 10.03
N TYR A 110 7.36 -6.81 9.07
CA TYR A 110 7.85 -6.84 7.69
C TYR A 110 8.71 -5.62 7.40
N THR A 111 9.92 -5.85 6.90
CA THR A 111 10.84 -4.80 6.42
C THR A 111 10.85 -4.80 4.89
N LYS A 112 10.88 -3.61 4.30
CA LYS A 112 10.86 -3.36 2.86
C LYS A 112 12.27 -3.00 2.40
N ASP A 113 12.86 -3.81 1.53
CA ASP A 113 14.18 -3.52 0.95
C ASP A 113 14.06 -2.59 -0.26
N LEU A 114 14.39 -1.31 -0.06
CA LEU A 114 14.30 -0.30 -1.11
C LEU A 114 15.36 -0.49 -2.22
N SER A 115 16.44 -1.22 -1.94
CA SER A 115 17.47 -1.50 -2.95
C SER A 115 16.96 -2.42 -4.06
N ALA A 116 15.90 -3.20 -3.81
CA ALA A 116 15.21 -4.01 -4.81
C ALA A 116 14.40 -3.18 -5.82
N ILE A 117 14.15 -1.90 -5.52
CA ILE A 117 13.39 -0.98 -6.39
C ILE A 117 14.31 -0.18 -7.29
N HIS A 118 15.41 0.34 -6.73
CA HIS A 118 16.42 1.12 -7.45
C HIS A 118 17.75 1.15 -6.67
N GLN A 119 18.87 1.13 -7.39
CA GLN A 119 20.21 1.09 -6.79
C GLN A 119 20.59 2.40 -6.07
N ASP A 120 20.26 3.56 -6.67
CA ASP A 120 20.45 4.86 -6.03
C ASP A 120 19.30 5.17 -5.06
N LEU A 121 19.55 4.94 -3.77
CA LEU A 121 18.57 5.21 -2.69
C LEU A 121 18.30 6.70 -2.49
N SER A 122 19.19 7.61 -2.90
CA SER A 122 18.94 9.06 -2.80
C SER A 122 17.81 9.54 -3.72
N SER A 123 17.42 8.68 -4.66
CA SER A 123 16.29 8.88 -5.57
C SER A 123 14.97 8.30 -5.05
N ILE A 124 14.95 7.63 -3.89
CA ILE A 124 13.75 6.98 -3.33
C ILE A 124 13.25 7.73 -2.10
N PHE A 125 11.93 7.92 -2.03
CA PHE A 125 11.22 8.25 -0.79
C PHE A 125 10.24 7.12 -0.47
N ILE A 126 10.01 6.84 0.81
CA ILE A 126 8.98 5.91 1.26
C ILE A 126 7.99 6.64 2.16
N LEU A 127 6.70 6.35 1.96
CA LEU A 127 5.60 6.74 2.82
C LEU A 127 4.93 5.47 3.36
N ASP A 128 5.04 5.28 4.67
CA ASP A 128 4.58 4.09 5.38
C ASP A 128 4.24 4.46 6.82
N ASN A 129 3.18 3.90 7.38
CA ASN A 129 2.77 4.15 8.75
C ASN A 129 3.58 3.34 9.78
N SER A 130 4.32 2.30 9.34
CA SER A 130 5.08 1.40 10.21
C SER A 130 6.58 1.71 10.18
N PRO A 131 7.18 2.16 11.30
CA PRO A 131 8.63 2.36 11.39
C PRO A 131 9.47 1.11 11.12
N GLY A 132 8.91 -0.08 11.31
CA GLY A 132 9.57 -1.34 10.99
C GLY A 132 9.83 -1.51 9.49
N ALA A 133 8.96 -0.96 8.64
CA ALA A 133 9.03 -1.13 7.19
C ALA A 133 10.32 -0.55 6.59
N TYR A 134 10.80 0.58 7.11
CA TYR A 134 12.00 1.28 6.61
C TYR A 134 13.18 1.24 7.59
N ARG A 135 13.17 0.31 8.56
CA ARG A 135 14.19 0.21 9.62
C ARG A 135 15.62 0.08 9.08
N LYS A 136 15.82 -0.55 7.92
CA LYS A 136 17.15 -0.70 7.29
C LYS A 136 17.70 0.60 6.69
N PHE A 137 16.90 1.67 6.63
CA PHE A 137 17.27 2.95 6.03
C PHE A 137 17.01 4.13 6.99
N PRO A 138 17.55 4.13 8.23
CA PRO A 138 17.40 5.26 9.12
C PRO A 138 18.12 6.48 8.51
N ARG A 139 17.52 7.67 8.61
CA ARG A 139 18.20 8.92 8.23
C ARG A 139 19.49 9.04 9.05
N LYS A 140 20.62 9.22 8.38
CA LYS A 140 21.81 9.81 9.00
C LYS A 140 21.72 11.32 8.94
#